data_AF-A0A8T4PAE0-F1
#
_entry.id   AF-A0A8T4PAE0-F1
#
_cell.length_a   1.000
_cell.length_b   1.000
_cell.length_c   1.000
_cell.angle_alpha   90.00
_cell.angle_beta   90.00
_cell.angle_gamma   90.00
#
_symmetry.space_group_name_H-M   'P 1'
#
loop_
_entity.id
_entity.type
_entity.pdbx_description
1 polymer ?
#
loop_
_entity_poly.entity_id
_entity_poly.type
_entity_poly.pdbx_seq_one_letter_code
_entity_poly.pdbx_strand_id
1 'polypeptide(L)'
;MVFDKLKKLVGGNSSEGSDYFEVDVGQEEKRMKVGVRPFVLRKFEDVNEILNALREGYTIAIIDIQALRKKDIIELKRAVSKIKKTTEALEGNITGFGENIIIATPSFAEITIPENPVPAMDESRRTEMY
;
A
#
# COMPACT_ATOMS: atom_id res chain seq x y z
N MET A 1 10.17 39.39 -49.69
CA MET A 1 11.33 38.56 -49.28
C MET A 1 11.22 37.91 -47.88
N VAL A 2 10.05 37.87 -47.24
CA VAL A 2 9.86 37.09 -45.99
C VAL A 2 8.70 36.07 -46.06
N PHE A 3 7.77 36.20 -47.02
CA PHE A 3 6.66 35.25 -47.20
C PHE A 3 7.05 33.98 -47.98
N ASP A 4 8.06 34.02 -48.85
CA ASP A 4 8.50 32.85 -49.63
C ASP A 4 9.25 31.81 -48.80
N LYS A 5 9.84 32.23 -47.66
CA LYS A 5 10.54 31.31 -46.73
C LYS A 5 9.56 30.53 -45.84
N LEU A 6 8.39 31.10 -45.57
CA LEU A 6 7.32 30.46 -44.79
C LEU A 6 6.53 29.43 -45.62
N LYS A 7 6.36 29.69 -46.92
CA LYS A 7 5.63 28.78 -47.83
C LYS A 7 6.37 27.45 -48.10
N LYS A 8 7.70 27.41 -47.92
CA LYS A 8 8.51 26.19 -48.10
C LYS A 8 8.55 25.27 -46.87
N LEU A 9 8.09 25.73 -45.70
CA LEU A 9 8.05 24.95 -44.46
C LEU A 9 6.66 24.33 -44.17
N VAL A 10 5.62 24.77 -44.86
CA VAL A 10 4.24 24.27 -44.69
C VAL A 10 3.76 23.44 -45.91
N GLY A 11 4.48 23.50 -47.04
CA GLY A 11 4.07 22.89 -48.31
C GLY A 11 4.92 21.70 -48.76
N GLY A 12 5.07 20.67 -47.93
CA GLY A 12 5.78 19.43 -48.29
C GLY A 12 4.95 18.18 -48.00
N ASN A 13 4.11 17.79 -48.95
CA ASN A 13 3.43 16.51 -49.15
C ASN A 13 2.77 15.79 -47.95
N SER A 14 1.45 15.90 -47.92
CA SER A 14 0.52 14.96 -47.31
C SER A 14 0.58 13.59 -48.00
N SER A 15 0.87 12.55 -47.22
CA SER A 15 0.38 11.20 -47.43
C SER A 15 0.04 10.65 -46.05
N GLU A 16 -1.22 10.29 -45.89
CA GLU A 16 -1.82 9.74 -44.68
C GLU A 16 -1.02 8.56 -44.13
N GLY A 17 -0.83 8.57 -42.83
CA GLY A 17 -0.10 7.57 -42.08
C GLY A 17 0.08 8.13 -40.69
N SER A 18 -0.99 7.99 -39.90
CA SER A 18 -1.04 8.15 -38.45
C SER A 18 0.32 8.28 -37.77
N ASP A 19 0.44 9.28 -36.90
CA ASP A 19 1.41 9.32 -35.80
C ASP A 19 1.21 8.07 -34.94
N TYR A 20 1.75 6.96 -35.42
CA TYR A 20 1.90 5.73 -34.66
C TYR A 20 2.98 6.03 -33.63
N PHE A 21 2.56 6.25 -32.40
CA PHE A 21 3.42 5.96 -31.27
C PHE A 21 3.71 4.47 -31.32
N GLU A 22 4.90 4.13 -31.81
CA GLU A 22 5.44 2.78 -31.71
C GLU A 22 5.64 2.50 -30.22
N VAL A 23 4.63 1.88 -29.61
CA VAL A 23 4.76 1.31 -28.28
C VAL A 23 5.68 0.12 -28.47
N ASP A 24 6.93 0.21 -28.01
CA ASP A 24 7.81 -0.94 -27.89
C ASP A 24 7.10 -1.99 -27.02
N VAL A 25 6.41 -2.95 -27.65
CA VAL A 25 5.76 -4.13 -27.03
C VAL A 25 6.82 -5.15 -26.57
N GLY A 26 7.99 -4.65 -26.18
CA GLY A 26 9.18 -5.40 -25.80
C GLY A 26 9.88 -4.83 -24.56
N GLN A 27 9.33 -3.78 -23.92
CA GLN A 27 9.65 -3.57 -22.51
C GLN A 27 9.02 -4.72 -21.75
N GLU A 28 9.81 -5.74 -21.42
CA GLU A 28 9.50 -6.62 -20.30
C GLU A 28 8.99 -5.72 -19.19
N GLU A 29 7.70 -5.82 -18.83
CA GLU A 29 7.16 -5.17 -17.66
C GLU A 29 8.16 -5.48 -16.55
N LYS A 30 8.93 -4.48 -16.15
CA LYS A 30 10.06 -4.68 -15.27
C LYS A 30 9.43 -5.05 -13.94
N ARG A 31 9.19 -6.35 -13.71
CA ARG A 31 8.40 -6.86 -12.59
C ARG A 31 9.04 -6.31 -11.34
N MET A 32 8.45 -5.25 -10.80
CA MET A 32 8.96 -4.61 -9.61
C MET A 32 8.78 -5.65 -8.51
N LYS A 33 9.90 -6.11 -7.96
CA LYS A 33 9.86 -7.08 -6.86
C LYS A 33 9.08 -6.42 -5.73
N VAL A 34 8.02 -7.08 -5.29
CA VAL A 34 7.29 -6.68 -4.09
C VAL A 34 8.27 -6.70 -2.92
N GLY A 35 8.45 -5.57 -2.27
CA GLY A 35 9.28 -5.42 -1.08
C GLY A 35 8.49 -5.80 0.16
N VAL A 36 9.11 -6.54 1.08
CA VAL A 36 8.61 -6.69 2.44
C VAL A 36 9.54 -5.91 3.35
N ARG A 37 9.03 -4.86 4.00
CA ARG A 37 9.86 -3.96 4.81
C ARG A 37 9.41 -3.95 6.27
N PRO A 38 10.31 -4.32 7.21
CA PRO A 38 10.04 -4.16 8.62
C PRO A 38 10.24 -2.70 9.06
N PHE A 39 9.38 -2.26 9.97
CA PHE A 39 9.40 -0.95 10.62
C PHE A 39 9.26 -1.12 12.13
N VAL A 40 9.84 -0.21 12.90
CA VAL A 40 9.67 -0.15 14.35
C VAL A 40 9.13 1.22 14.69
N LEU A 41 7.94 1.27 15.25
CA LEU A 41 7.27 2.50 15.65
C LEU A 41 7.71 2.86 17.08
N ARG A 42 8.65 3.81 17.20
CA ARG A 42 9.22 4.27 18.49
C ARG A 42 8.62 5.60 18.93
N LYS A 43 8.23 6.45 17.98
CA LYS A 43 7.60 7.76 18.16
C LYS A 43 6.60 8.02 17.03
N PHE A 44 5.74 9.01 17.16
CA PHE A 44 4.71 9.30 16.15
C PHE A 44 5.28 9.69 14.78
N GLU A 45 6.44 10.34 14.73
CA GLU A 45 7.06 10.78 13.48
C GLU A 45 7.46 9.61 12.57
N ASP A 46 7.74 8.44 13.15
CA ASP A 46 8.14 7.22 12.42
C ASP A 46 7.01 6.75 11.48
N VAL A 47 5.76 7.17 11.72
CA VAL A 47 4.63 6.91 10.82
C VAL A 47 4.92 7.41 9.41
N ASN A 48 5.64 8.52 9.25
CA ASN A 48 5.88 9.11 7.93
C ASN A 48 6.67 8.18 7.00
N GLU A 49 7.63 7.41 7.54
CA GLU A 49 8.39 6.43 6.74
C GLU A 49 7.51 5.29 6.25
N ILE A 50 6.60 4.80 7.11
CA ILE A 50 5.63 3.75 6.77
C ILE A 50 4.69 4.24 5.67
N LEU A 51 4.16 5.46 5.80
CA LEU A 51 3.25 6.03 4.81
C LEU A 51 3.92 6.23 3.45
N ASN A 52 5.20 6.64 3.44
CA ASN A 52 5.94 6.79 2.19
C ASN A 52 6.11 5.43 1.50
N ALA A 53 6.50 4.40 2.24
CA ALA A 53 6.63 3.05 1.69
C ALA A 53 5.30 2.48 1.16
N LEU A 54 4.18 2.75 1.82
CA LEU A 54 2.86 2.33 1.33
C LEU A 54 2.46 3.08 0.04
N ARG A 55 2.76 4.38 -0.04
CA ARG A 55 2.47 5.21 -1.23
C ARG A 55 3.33 4.85 -2.45
N GLU A 56 4.53 4.31 -2.23
CA GLU A 56 5.35 3.76 -3.30
C GLU A 56 4.63 2.61 -4.04
N GLY A 57 3.70 1.92 -3.39
CA GLY A 57 2.76 1.01 -4.05
C GLY A 57 3.29 -0.39 -4.36
N TYR A 58 4.52 -0.73 -3.96
CA TYR A 58 5.12 -2.07 -4.12
C TYR A 58 5.70 -2.65 -2.82
N THR A 59 5.34 -2.09 -1.66
CA THR A 59 5.86 -2.52 -0.34
C THR A 59 4.77 -3.04 0.59
N ILE A 60 4.95 -4.24 1.15
CA ILE A 60 4.23 -4.76 2.31
C ILE A 60 4.98 -4.32 3.58
N ALA A 61 4.29 -3.61 4.46
CA ALA A 61 4.87 -3.09 5.71
C ALA A 61 4.58 -4.04 6.88
N ILE A 62 5.63 -4.46 7.59
CA ILE A 62 5.54 -5.17 8.87
C ILE A 62 5.96 -4.19 9.96
N ILE A 63 5.06 -3.87 10.87
CA ILE A 63 5.23 -2.73 11.79
C ILE A 63 5.20 -3.25 13.23
N ASP A 64 6.33 -3.19 13.92
CA ASP A 64 6.41 -3.42 15.36
C ASP A 64 5.98 -2.16 16.12
N ILE A 65 4.94 -2.27 16.92
CA ILE A 65 4.36 -1.19 17.73
C ILE A 65 4.73 -1.27 19.21
N GLN A 66 5.53 -2.25 19.63
CA GLN A 66 5.80 -2.50 21.06
C GLN A 66 6.38 -1.28 21.76
N ALA A 67 7.34 -0.59 21.12
CA ALA A 67 8.03 0.56 21.70
C ALA A 67 7.06 1.73 21.96
N LEU A 68 6.29 2.14 20.95
CA LEU A 68 5.30 3.21 21.11
C LEU A 68 4.16 2.80 22.06
N ARG A 69 3.70 1.55 22.00
CA ARG A 69 2.64 1.04 22.88
C ARG A 69 3.00 1.15 24.36
N LYS A 70 4.23 0.79 24.73
CA LYS A 70 4.73 0.88 26.11
C LYS A 70 4.91 2.33 26.57
N LYS A 71 5.20 3.24 25.64
CA LYS A 71 5.47 4.65 25.92
C LYS A 71 4.20 5.49 26.04
N ASP A 72 3.33 5.43 25.03
CA ASP A 72 2.11 6.23 24.96
C ASP A 72 1.04 5.53 24.08
N ILE A 73 0.02 4.99 24.74
CA ILE A 73 -1.10 4.30 24.07
C ILE A 73 -2.00 5.25 23.26
N ILE A 74 -2.08 6.53 23.64
CA ILE A 74 -2.88 7.53 22.94
C ILE A 74 -2.17 7.91 21.63
N GLU A 75 -0.87 8.13 21.71
CA GLU A 75 -0.01 8.37 20.53
C GLU A 75 -0.05 7.18 19.58
N LEU A 76 0.04 5.95 20.10
CA LEU A 76 -0.12 4.73 19.30
C LEU A 76 -1.47 4.70 18.57
N LYS A 77 -2.59 4.95 19.26
CA LYS A 77 -3.92 4.93 18.63
C LYS A 77 -4.00 5.91 17.47
N ARG A 78 -3.41 7.11 17.62
CA ARG A 78 -3.34 8.11 16.55
C ARG A 78 -2.47 7.64 15.39
N ALA A 79 -1.31 7.06 15.67
CA ALA A 79 -0.40 6.52 14.66
C ALA A 79 -1.07 5.43 13.83
N VAL A 80 -1.66 4.42 14.49
CA VAL A 80 -2.39 3.33 13.84
C VAL A 80 -3.58 3.85 13.02
N SER A 81 -4.34 4.82 13.56
CA SER A 81 -5.45 5.45 12.81
C SER A 81 -4.98 6.15 11.54
N LYS A 82 -3.83 6.81 11.56
CA LYS A 82 -3.26 7.50 10.40
C LYS A 82 -2.78 6.51 9.34
N ILE A 83 -2.12 5.42 9.76
CA ILE A 83 -1.69 4.34 8.86
C ILE A 83 -2.92 3.69 8.23
N LYS A 84 -3.91 3.27 9.03
CA LYS A 84 -5.15 2.65 8.56
C LYS A 84 -5.87 3.50 7.51
N LYS A 85 -6.12 4.78 7.78
CA LYS A 85 -6.79 5.69 6.83
C LYS A 85 -6.03 5.81 5.51
N THR A 86 -4.70 5.80 5.55
CA THR A 86 -3.89 5.89 4.34
C THR A 86 -3.91 4.56 3.58
N THR A 87 -3.80 3.43 4.29
CA THR A 87 -3.91 2.10 3.68
C THR A 87 -5.27 1.91 3.00
N GLU A 88 -6.36 2.29 3.65
CA GLU A 88 -7.72 2.23 3.08
C GLU A 88 -7.87 3.15 1.87
N ALA A 89 -7.31 4.36 1.91
CA ALA A 89 -7.31 5.28 0.77
C ALA A 89 -6.48 4.77 -0.43
N LEU A 90 -5.54 3.85 -0.19
CA LEU A 90 -4.75 3.15 -1.21
C LEU A 90 -5.37 1.80 -1.59
N GLU A 91 -6.62 1.54 -1.19
CA GLU A 91 -7.35 0.28 -1.43
C GLU A 91 -6.59 -0.96 -0.92
N GLY A 92 -5.76 -0.78 0.12
CA GLY A 92 -4.97 -1.82 0.73
C GLY A 92 -5.66 -2.51 1.90
N ASN A 93 -4.95 -3.42 2.58
CA ASN A 93 -5.43 -4.06 3.80
C ASN A 93 -4.50 -3.79 4.98
N ILE A 94 -5.06 -3.76 6.19
CA ILE A 94 -4.31 -3.62 7.43
C ILE A 94 -4.88 -4.55 8.50
N THR A 95 -4.03 -5.29 9.18
CA THR A 95 -4.44 -6.15 10.29
C THR A 95 -3.38 -6.22 11.39
N GLY A 96 -3.79 -6.63 12.59
CA GLY A 96 -2.89 -6.99 13.67
C GLY A 96 -2.45 -8.45 13.57
N PHE A 97 -1.20 -8.73 13.92
CA PHE A 97 -0.66 -10.07 14.04
C PHE A 97 -0.02 -10.25 15.42
N GLY A 98 -0.66 -11.04 16.28
CA GLY A 98 -0.26 -11.14 17.69
C GLY A 98 -0.47 -9.83 18.46
N GLU A 99 0.36 -9.59 19.47
CA GLU A 99 0.19 -8.45 20.38
C GLU A 99 0.80 -7.14 19.87
N ASN A 100 1.92 -7.23 19.14
CA ASN A 100 2.77 -6.06 18.86
C ASN A 100 3.05 -5.83 17.37
N ILE A 101 2.55 -6.67 16.46
CA ILE A 101 2.80 -6.51 15.03
C ILE A 101 1.53 -6.04 14.33
N ILE A 102 1.69 -5.09 13.41
CA ILE A 102 0.68 -4.69 12.44
C ILE A 102 1.24 -4.96 11.04
N ILE A 103 0.42 -5.53 10.17
CA ILE A 103 0.74 -5.74 8.77
C ILE A 103 -0.12 -4.79 7.95
N ALA A 104 0.48 -4.03 7.05
CA ALA A 104 -0.22 -3.18 6.08
C ALA A 104 0.24 -3.51 4.66
N THR A 105 -0.71 -3.80 3.78
CA THR A 105 -0.49 -4.12 2.37
C THR A 105 -1.10 -3.04 1.48
N PRO A 106 -0.51 -2.74 0.33
CA PRO A 106 -1.15 -1.99 -0.76
C PRO A 106 -2.17 -2.87 -1.51
N SER A 107 -2.89 -2.29 -2.48
CA SER A 107 -3.98 -2.95 -3.20
C SER A 107 -3.61 -4.23 -3.97
N PHE A 108 -2.33 -4.44 -4.31
CA PHE A 108 -1.89 -5.65 -4.99
C PHE A 108 -1.80 -6.89 -4.09
N ALA A 109 -1.90 -6.74 -2.76
CA ALA A 109 -1.75 -7.82 -1.80
C ALA A 109 -2.89 -7.86 -0.79
N GLU A 110 -3.49 -9.03 -0.65
CA GLU A 110 -4.58 -9.32 0.27
C GLU A 110 -4.07 -10.09 1.50
N ILE A 111 -4.68 -9.83 2.67
CA ILE A 111 -4.36 -10.54 3.91
C ILE A 111 -5.46 -11.57 4.20
N THR A 112 -5.14 -12.86 4.05
CA THR A 112 -6.05 -13.95 4.44
C THR A 112 -5.87 -14.30 5.92
N ILE A 113 -6.93 -14.14 6.71
CA ILE A 113 -6.97 -14.60 8.10
C ILE A 113 -7.63 -15.98 8.10
N PRO A 114 -6.95 -17.06 8.51
CA PRO A 114 -7.60 -18.36 8.63
C PRO A 114 -8.70 -18.29 9.70
N GLU A 115 -9.87 -18.85 9.41
CA GLU A 115 -10.88 -19.08 10.43
C GLU A 115 -10.31 -20.06 11.47
N ASN A 116 -9.85 -19.55 12.61
CA ASN A 116 -9.61 -20.42 13.76
C ASN A 116 -10.99 -20.83 14.31
N PRO A 117 -11.29 -22.13 14.43
CA PRO A 117 -12.52 -22.57 15.06
C PRO A 117 -12.53 -22.03 16.49
N VAL A 118 -13.57 -21.27 16.82
CA VAL A 118 -13.82 -20.82 18.19
C VAL A 118 -13.78 -22.07 19.08
N PRO A 119 -12.88 -22.16 20.08
CA PRO A 119 -12.90 -23.30 21.00
C PRO A 119 -14.30 -23.38 21.59
N ALA A 120 -14.98 -24.51 21.41
CA ALA A 120 -16.33 -24.72 21.92
C ALA A 120 -16.36 -24.29 23.39
N MET A 121 -17.17 -23.27 23.70
CA MET A 121 -17.39 -22.87 25.08
C MET A 121 -17.89 -24.10 25.84
N ASP A 122 -17.12 -24.50 26.85
CA ASP A 122 -17.40 -25.66 27.69
C ASP A 122 -18.82 -25.56 28.28
N GLU A 123 -19.75 -26.37 27.74
CA GLU A 123 -21.18 -26.37 28.10
C GLU A 123 -21.41 -26.74 29.58
N SER A 124 -20.40 -27.28 30.27
CA SER A 124 -20.46 -27.63 31.68
C SER A 124 -20.70 -26.41 32.61
N ARG A 125 -20.45 -25.17 32.16
CA ARG A 125 -20.79 -23.95 32.94
C ARG A 125 -22.25 -23.49 32.81
N ARG A 126 -23.05 -24.11 31.94
CA ARG A 126 -24.46 -23.74 31.75
C ARG A 126 -25.42 -24.50 32.67
N THR A 127 -25.01 -25.63 33.23
CA THR A 127 -25.88 -26.49 34.05
C THR A 127 -25.87 -26.16 35.53
N GLU A 128 -24.95 -25.32 36.01
CA GLU A 128 -24.88 -24.94 37.45
C GLU A 128 -25.68 -23.66 37.80
N MET A 129 -26.44 -23.09 36.85
CA MET A 129 -27.28 -21.91 37.07
C MET A 129 -28.78 -22.16 36.85
N TYR A 130 -29.26 -23.36 37.15
CA TYR A 130 -30.69 -23.64 37.33
C TYR A 130 -30.93 -24.61 38.49
#